data_AF-A0A919HWH5-F1
#
_entry.id   AF-A0A919HWH5-F1
#
_cell.length_a   1.000
_cell.length_b   1.000
_cell.length_c   1.000
_cell.angle_alpha   90.00
_cell.angle_beta   90.00
_cell.angle_gamma   90.00
#
_symmetry.space_group_name_H-M   'P 1'
#
loop_
_entity.id
_entity.type
_entity.pdbx_description
1 polymer ?
#
loop_
_entity_poly.entity_id
_entity_poly.type
_entity_poly.pdbx_seq_one_letter_code
_entity_poly.pdbx_strand_id
1 'polypeptide(L)' 'MTTRLGCVSIHLNHKLLDAARVASLKQAGLHILVYTVNKPQRAAELLRWGVDCICTDAIDVIGPNFQP' A
#
# COMPACT_ATOMS: atom_id res chain seq x y z
N MET A 1 -13.76 -7.06 -11.17
CA MET A 1 -14.74 -6.42 -10.24
C MET A 1 -14.48 -4.92 -10.07
N THR A 2 -13.24 -4.49 -9.83
CA THR A 2 -12.86 -3.07 -9.69
C THR A 2 -13.28 -2.21 -10.88
N THR A 3 -13.07 -2.69 -12.12
CA THR A 3 -13.52 -2.03 -13.35
C THR A 3 -15.04 -1.80 -13.39
N ARG A 4 -15.84 -2.79 -12.98
CA ARG A 4 -17.31 -2.70 -12.98
C ARG A 4 -17.83 -1.61 -12.04
N LEU A 5 -17.08 -1.33 -10.96
CA LEU A 5 -17.43 -0.32 -9.97
C LEU A 5 -16.75 1.04 -10.25
N GLY A 6 -15.97 1.16 -11.33
CA GLY A 6 -15.19 2.38 -11.61
C GLY A 6 -14.18 2.70 -10.51
N CYS A 7 -13.63 1.68 -9.84
CA CYS A 7 -12.68 1.90 -8.73
C CYS A 7 -11.39 2.55 -9.23
N VAL A 8 -10.93 3.55 -8.48
CA VAL A 8 -9.61 4.19 -8.67
C VAL A 8 -8.55 3.69 -7.69
N SER A 9 -8.97 3.02 -6.61
CA SER A 9 -8.07 2.49 -5.59
C SER A 9 -8.57 1.19 -4.99
N ILE A 10 -7.64 0.41 -4.43
CA ILE A 10 -7.94 -0.78 -3.62
C ILE A 10 -7.22 -0.69 -2.28
N HIS A 11 -7.94 -1.03 -1.21
CA HIS A 11 -7.45 -0.97 0.17
C HIS A 11 -7.44 -2.38 0.72
N LEU A 12 -6.29 -2.86 1.22
CA LEU A 12 -6.19 -4.24 1.68
C LEU A 12 -5.15 -4.46 2.79
N ASN A 13 -5.26 -5.63 3.43
CA ASN A 13 -4.29 -6.07 4.43
C ASN A 13 -2.90 -6.23 3.80
N HIS A 14 -1.90 -5.56 4.38
CA HIS A 14 -0.52 -5.55 3.85
C HIS A 14 0.12 -6.94 3.75
N LYS A 15 -0.37 -7.94 4.50
CA LYS A 15 0.12 -9.33 4.49
C LYS A 15 -0.26 -10.08 3.21
N LEU A 16 -1.24 -9.58 2.47
CA LEU A 16 -1.67 -10.16 1.20
C LEU A 16 -0.84 -9.66 0.02
N LEU A 17 0.10 -8.73 0.23
CA LEU A 17 0.91 -8.17 -0.85
C LEU A 17 2.32 -8.75 -0.87
N ASP A 18 2.73 -9.07 -2.08
CA ASP A 18 4.11 -9.20 -2.53
C ASP A 18 4.34 -8.22 -3.70
N ALA A 19 5.58 -8.13 -4.17
CA ALA A 19 5.95 -7.21 -5.26
C ALA A 19 5.17 -7.48 -6.55
N ALA A 20 4.91 -8.75 -6.88
CA ALA A 20 4.22 -9.13 -8.11
C ALA A 20 2.74 -8.69 -8.09
N ARG A 21 2.07 -8.85 -6.95
CA ARG A 21 0.69 -8.42 -6.76
C ARG A 21 0.58 -6.90 -6.78
N VAL A 22 1.52 -6.18 -6.17
CA VAL A 22 1.58 -4.72 -6.27
C VAL A 22 1.71 -4.28 -7.73
N ALA A 23 2.66 -4.86 -8.47
CA ALA A 23 2.86 -4.54 -9.88
C ALA A 23 1.59 -4.79 -10.71
N SER A 24 0.90 -5.93 -10.50
CA SER A 24 -0.36 -6.24 -11.18
C SER A 24 -1.47 -5.23 -10.89
N LEU A 25 -1.61 -4.79 -9.63
CA LEU A 25 -2.60 -3.77 -9.24
C LEU A 25 -2.27 -2.40 -9.85
N LYS A 26 -0.99 -2.01 -9.90
CA LYS A 26 -0.56 -0.77 -10.55
C LYS A 26 -0.77 -0.82 -12.06
N GLN A 27 -0.49 -1.95 -12.71
CA GLN A 27 -0.78 -2.16 -14.15
C GLN A 27 -2.28 -2.07 -14.46
N ALA A 28 -3.14 -2.46 -13.51
CA ALA A 28 -4.58 -2.28 -13.62
C ALA A 28 -5.06 -0.83 -13.40
N GLY A 29 -4.14 0.12 -13.19
CA GLY A 29 -4.43 1.55 -13.02
C GLY A 29 -4.98 1.91 -11.63
N LEU A 30 -4.81 1.04 -10.62
CA LEU A 30 -5.32 1.28 -9.27
C LEU A 30 -4.25 1.91 -8.37
N HIS A 31 -4.68 2.85 -7.52
CA HIS A 31 -3.93 3.23 -6.33
C HIS A 31 -4.08 2.18 -5.23
N ILE A 32 -3.05 2.02 -4.41
CA ILE A 32 -2.98 0.98 -3.38
C ILE A 32 -2.81 1.63 -2.01
N LEU A 33 -3.76 1.36 -1.11
CA LEU A 33 -3.63 1.64 0.33
C LEU A 33 -3.51 0.32 1.08
N VAL A 34 -2.65 0.29 2.09
CA VAL A 34 -2.45 -0.89 2.94
C VAL A 34 -2.64 -0.58 4.41
N TYR A 35 -3.22 -1.53 5.13
CA TYR A 35 -3.44 -1.44 6.59
C TYR A 35 -3.19 -2.78 7.30
N THR A 36 -2.95 -2.82 8.61
CA THR A 36 -2.39 -1.73 9.44
C THR A 36 -0.89 -1.98 9.56
N VAL A 37 -0.05 -1.08 9.06
CA VAL A 37 1.40 -1.30 8.94
C VAL A 37 2.14 -0.55 10.03
N ASN A 38 2.52 -1.26 11.08
CA ASN A 38 3.17 -0.65 12.26
C ASN A 38 4.70 -0.85 12.28
N LYS A 39 5.26 -1.54 11.28
CA LYS A 39 6.72 -1.81 11.19
C LYS A 39 7.35 -0.94 10.10
N PRO A 40 8.30 -0.04 10.42
CA PRO A 40 8.95 0.85 9.45
C PRO A 40 9.59 0.11 8.27
N GLN A 41 10.23 -1.04 8.53
CA GLN A 41 10.87 -1.84 7.49
C GLN A 41 9.85 -2.36 6.47
N ARG A 42 8.67 -2.77 6.95
CA ARG A 42 7.58 -3.23 6.07
C ARG A 42 6.92 -2.06 5.34
N ALA A 43 6.75 -0.91 6.00
CA ALA A 43 6.26 0.30 5.34
C ALA A 43 7.20 0.70 4.19
N ALA A 44 8.50 0.75 4.45
CA ALA A 44 9.52 1.05 3.45
C ALA A 44 9.53 0.05 2.28
N GLU A 45 9.41 -1.24 2.56
CA GLU A 45 9.32 -2.27 1.52
C GLU A 45 8.09 -2.08 0.62
N LEU A 46 6.92 -1.84 1.20
CA LEU A 46 5.67 -1.63 0.46
C LEU A 46 5.75 -0.35 -0.39
N LEU A 47 6.32 0.73 0.15
CA LEU A 47 6.54 1.97 -0.60
C LEU A 47 7.50 1.74 -1.78
N ARG A 48 8.59 0.99 -1.60
CA ARG A 48 9.51 0.62 -2.71
C ARG A 48 8.83 -0.20 -3.80
N TRP A 49 7.86 -1.04 -3.45
CA TRP A 49 7.08 -1.79 -4.44
C TRP A 49 6.09 -0.90 -5.20
N GLY A 50 5.80 0.32 -4.72
CA GLY A 50 4.89 1.26 -5.36
C GLY A 50 3.50 1.35 -4.73
N VAL A 51 3.34 0.92 -3.47
CA VAL A 51 2.14 1.22 -2.68
C VAL A 51 2.03 2.73 -2.47
N ASP A 52 0.85 3.29 -2.69
CA ASP A 52 0.62 4.74 -2.68
C ASP A 52 0.35 5.30 -1.27
N CYS A 53 -0.18 4.49 -0.34
CA CYS A 53 -0.55 4.96 0.98
C CYS A 53 -0.39 3.89 2.07
N ILE A 54 0.13 4.30 3.23
CA ILE A 54 0.28 3.48 4.44
C ILE A 54 -0.70 3.98 5.50
N CYS A 55 -1.55 3.08 6.01
CA CYS A 55 -2.33 3.29 7.23
C CYS A 55 -1.62 2.62 8.42
N THR A 56 -1.32 3.39 9.47
CA THR A 56 -0.50 2.96 10.62
C THR A 56 -1.06 3.45 11.94
N ASP A 57 -0.92 2.64 12.99
CA ASP A 57 -1.14 3.07 14.38
C ASP A 57 0.14 3.64 15.02
N ALA A 58 1.32 3.37 14.44
CA ALA A 58 2.62 3.78 14.94
C ALA A 58 3.04 5.14 14.34
N ILE A 59 2.16 6.14 14.47
CA ILE A 59 2.32 7.48 13.85
C ILE A 59 3.52 8.27 14.38
N ASP A 60 4.02 7.90 15.56
CA ASP A 60 5.24 8.41 16.19
C ASP A 60 6.51 7.93 15.48
N VAL A 61 6.46 6.76 14.83
CA VAL A 61 7.58 6.17 14.10
C VAL A 61 7.44 6.33 12.58
N ILE A 62 6.22 6.19 12.05
CA ILE A 62 5.88 6.35 10.64
C ILE A 62 5.11 7.67 10.48
N GLY A 63 5.86 8.76 10.44
CA GLY A 63 5.33 10.12 10.31
C GLY A 63 4.96 10.52 8.87
N PRO A 64 4.45 11.75 8.67
CA PRO A 64 3.93 12.21 7.37
C PRO A 64 4.98 12.29 6.25
N ASN A 65 6.26 12.38 6.61
CA ASN A 65 7.38 12.44 5.67
C ASN A 65 8.18 11.13 5.62
N PHE A 66 7.62 10.03 6.13
CA PHE A 66 8.29 8.73 6.12
C PHE A 66 8.57 8.31 4.66
N GLN A 67 9.83 8.06 4.37
CA GLN A 67 10.28 7.60 3.05
C GLN A 67 11.06 6.28 3.18
N PRO A 68 10.99 5.40 2.17
CA PRO A 68 11.65 4.12 2.18
C PRO A 68 13.18 4.16 2.09
#